data_AF-A0A4Q3L3N5-F1
#
_entry.id   AF-A0A4Q3L3N5-F1
#
_cell.length_a   1.000
_cell.length_b   1.000
_cell.length_c   1.000
_cell.angle_alpha   90.00
_cell.angle_beta   90.00
_cell.angle_gamma   90.00
#
_symmetry.space_group_name_H-M   'P 1'
#
loop_
_entity.id
_entity.type
_entity.pdbx_description
1 polymer ?
#
loop_
_entity_poly.entity_id
_entity_poly.type
_entity_poly.pdbx_seq_one_letter_code
_entity_poly.pdbx_strand_id
1 'polypeptide(L)'
;MREAEELLEPRLNARLGGALVGAEAKKFSGHLALALAAYNAGDETTSAWAKKYAGQDFDIFAEEIGIQETRGYVQRVLKTFGIYRWLYAGAPPVLAAAPVLP
;
A
#
# COMPACT_ATOMS: atom_id res chain seq x y z
N MET A 1 22.40 9.94 -15.32
CA MET A 1 22.46 11.02 -14.30
C MET A 1 21.31 12.01 -14.47
N ARG A 2 21.05 12.56 -15.68
CA ARG A 2 19.93 13.51 -15.93
C ARG A 2 18.53 12.94 -15.57
N GLU A 3 18.28 11.66 -15.84
CA GLU A 3 17.00 10.99 -15.53
C GLU A 3 16.70 10.84 -14.02
N ALA A 4 17.74 10.70 -13.18
CA ALA A 4 17.56 10.59 -11.73
C ALA A 4 17.24 11.95 -11.09
N GLU A 5 17.72 13.04 -11.68
CA GLU A 5 17.41 14.40 -11.23
C GLU A 5 15.94 14.77 -11.52
N GLU A 6 15.36 14.25 -12.61
CA GLU A 6 13.94 14.44 -12.93
C GLU A 6 13.00 13.85 -11.86
N LEU A 7 13.44 12.85 -11.09
CA LEU A 7 12.65 12.33 -9.97
C LEU A 7 12.52 13.31 -8.80
N LEU A 8 13.32 14.39 -8.79
CA LEU A 8 13.20 15.46 -7.80
C LEU A 8 12.10 16.46 -8.17
N GLU A 9 11.58 16.44 -9.41
CA GLU A 9 10.45 17.27 -9.81
C GLU A 9 9.14 16.75 -9.18
N PRO A 10 8.50 17.50 -8.26
CA PRO A 10 7.40 16.97 -7.45
C PRO A 10 6.21 16.46 -8.27
N ARG A 11 5.88 17.16 -9.37
CA ARG A 11 4.76 16.77 -10.23
C ARG A 11 5.04 15.46 -10.96
N LEU A 12 6.26 15.28 -11.45
CA LEU A 12 6.65 14.07 -12.15
C LEU A 12 6.73 12.90 -11.17
N ASN A 13 7.37 13.11 -10.03
CA ASN A 13 7.51 12.11 -8.97
C ASN A 13 6.14 11.61 -8.49
N ALA A 14 5.22 12.52 -8.15
CA ALA A 14 3.88 12.17 -7.71
C ALA A 14 3.08 11.41 -8.79
N ARG A 15 3.25 11.78 -10.07
CA ARG A 15 2.58 11.08 -11.18
C ARG A 15 3.10 9.66 -11.36
N LEU A 16 4.42 9.47 -11.32
CA LEU A 16 5.04 8.15 -11.45
C LEU A 16 4.73 7.27 -10.23
N GLY A 17 4.89 7.80 -9.02
CA GLY A 17 4.56 7.10 -7.77
C GLY A 17 3.09 6.71 -7.70
N GLY A 18 2.18 7.63 -8.07
CA GLY A 18 0.75 7.34 -8.15
C GLY A 18 0.41 6.27 -9.18
N ALA A 19 1.07 6.28 -10.34
CA ALA A 19 0.90 5.24 -11.35
C ALA A 19 1.37 3.87 -10.86
N LEU A 20 2.51 3.81 -10.16
CA LEU A 20 3.07 2.57 -9.60
C LEU A 20 2.16 1.99 -8.51
N VAL A 21 1.75 2.79 -7.51
CA VAL A 21 0.79 2.35 -6.49
C VAL A 21 -0.53 1.90 -7.12
N GLY A 22 -1.00 2.61 -8.16
CA GLY A 22 -2.21 2.24 -8.90
C GLY A 22 -2.07 0.92 -9.66
N ALA A 23 -0.89 0.59 -10.17
CA ALA A 23 -0.61 -0.70 -10.79
C ALA A 23 -0.65 -1.83 -9.76
N GLU A 24 -0.02 -1.64 -8.60
CA GLU A 24 -0.04 -2.62 -7.50
C GLU A 24 -1.46 -2.83 -6.96
N ALA A 25 -2.23 -1.76 -6.79
CA ALA A 25 -3.62 -1.85 -6.36
C ALA A 25 -4.46 -2.69 -7.33
N LYS A 26 -4.26 -2.55 -8.64
CA LYS A 26 -4.95 -3.40 -9.64
C LYS A 26 -4.50 -4.85 -9.56
N LYS A 27 -3.19 -5.08 -9.43
CA LYS A 27 -2.61 -6.43 -9.35
C LYS A 27 -3.15 -7.21 -8.15
N PHE A 28 -3.29 -6.56 -7.00
CA PHE A 28 -3.84 -7.15 -5.78
C PHE A 28 -5.35 -6.92 -5.63
N SER A 29 -6.09 -6.74 -6.72
CA SER A 29 -7.57 -6.66 -6.73
C SER A 29 -8.15 -5.62 -5.75
N GLY A 30 -7.47 -4.50 -5.56
CA GLY A 30 -7.88 -3.42 -4.67
C GLY A 30 -7.50 -3.60 -3.19
N HIS A 31 -6.81 -4.67 -2.82
CA HIS A 31 -6.34 -4.89 -1.45
C HIS A 31 -5.19 -3.93 -1.13
N LEU A 32 -5.54 -2.79 -0.55
CA LEU A 32 -4.60 -1.68 -0.35
C LEU A 32 -3.39 -2.05 0.51
N ALA A 33 -3.57 -2.89 1.54
CA ALA A 33 -2.46 -3.35 2.37
C ALA A 33 -1.40 -4.14 1.57
N LEU A 34 -1.85 -5.02 0.68
CA LEU A 34 -0.95 -5.75 -0.24
C LEU A 34 -0.31 -4.80 -1.25
N ALA A 35 -1.07 -3.86 -1.82
CA ALA A 35 -0.51 -2.90 -2.77
C ALA A 35 0.61 -2.04 -2.15
N LEU A 36 0.43 -1.61 -0.90
CA LEU A 36 1.44 -0.86 -0.14
C LEU A 36 2.64 -1.73 0.23
N ALA A 37 2.40 -2.99 0.59
CA ALA A 37 3.46 -3.95 0.85
C ALA A 37 4.31 -4.19 -0.42
N ALA A 38 3.67 -4.35 -1.59
CA ALA A 38 4.37 -4.53 -2.87
C ALA A 38 5.19 -3.29 -3.26
N TYR A 39 4.65 -2.10 -3.04
CA TYR A 39 5.37 -0.86 -3.29
C TYR A 39 6.67 -0.74 -2.46
N ASN A 40 6.70 -1.25 -1.22
CA ASN A 40 7.86 -1.13 -0.33
C ASN A 40 8.78 -2.36 -0.31
N ALA A 41 8.22 -3.57 -0.31
CA ALA A 41 8.96 -4.83 -0.22
C ALA A 41 9.07 -5.58 -1.55
N GLY A 42 8.42 -5.09 -2.60
CA GLY A 42 8.41 -5.72 -3.91
C GLY A 42 7.35 -6.81 -4.08
N ASP A 43 7.11 -7.12 -5.35
CA ASP A 43 6.07 -8.00 -5.84
C ASP A 43 6.20 -9.45 -5.38
N GLU A 44 7.42 -9.98 -5.42
CA GLU A 44 7.70 -11.37 -5.12
C GLU A 44 7.42 -11.68 -3.65
N THR A 45 7.99 -10.87 -2.76
CA THR A 45 7.79 -10.96 -1.31
C THR A 45 6.31 -10.81 -0.95
N THR A 46 5.64 -9.82 -1.55
CA THR A 46 4.22 -9.57 -1.27
C THR A 46 3.32 -10.68 -1.79
N SER A 47 3.62 -11.25 -2.96
CA SER A 47 2.87 -12.39 -3.49
C SER A 47 3.02 -13.63 -2.61
N ALA A 48 4.19 -13.85 -1.99
CA ALA A 48 4.38 -14.91 -1.02
C ALA A 48 3.52 -14.70 0.24
N TRP A 49 3.43 -13.46 0.74
CA TRP A 49 2.55 -13.15 1.86
C TRP A 49 1.07 -13.28 1.52
N ALA A 50 0.63 -12.79 0.35
CA ALA A 50 -0.75 -12.94 -0.10
C ALA A 50 -1.17 -14.41 -0.09
N LYS A 51 -0.33 -15.31 -0.61
CA LYS A 51 -0.58 -16.76 -0.55
C LYS A 51 -0.60 -17.31 0.88
N LYS A 52 0.31 -16.86 1.74
CA LYS A 52 0.41 -17.32 3.13
C LYS A 52 -0.81 -16.94 3.98
N TYR A 53 -1.35 -15.75 3.75
CA TYR A 53 -2.47 -15.18 4.52
C TYR A 53 -3.79 -15.14 3.73
N ALA A 54 -3.90 -15.90 2.65
CA ALA A 54 -5.12 -15.99 1.84
C ALA A 54 -6.31 -16.39 2.71
N GLY A 55 -7.43 -15.67 2.57
CA GLY A 55 -8.62 -15.90 3.37
C GLY A 55 -8.56 -15.37 4.82
N GLN A 56 -7.47 -14.71 5.23
CA GLN A 56 -7.40 -14.04 6.53
C GLN A 56 -7.80 -12.56 6.45
N ASP A 57 -8.16 -12.01 7.60
CA ASP A 57 -8.45 -10.59 7.72
C ASP A 57 -7.19 -9.75 7.45
N PHE A 58 -7.39 -8.60 6.80
CA PHE A 58 -6.28 -7.75 6.39
C PHE A 58 -5.46 -7.19 7.56
N ASP A 59 -6.09 -7.01 8.73
CA ASP A 59 -5.47 -6.47 9.93
C ASP A 59 -4.49 -7.47 10.55
N ILE A 60 -4.86 -8.76 10.56
CA ILE A 60 -3.95 -9.86 10.90
C ILE A 60 -2.73 -9.81 9.97
N PHE A 61 -2.94 -9.73 8.66
CA PHE A 61 -1.83 -9.61 7.71
C PHE A 61 -0.95 -8.38 8.01
N ALA A 62 -1.55 -7.22 8.25
CA ALA A 62 -0.81 -5.98 8.51
C ALA A 62 0.07 -6.07 9.77
N GLU A 63 -0.29 -6.87 10.77
CA GLU A 63 0.54 -7.13 11.95
C GLU A 63 1.59 -8.23 11.75
N GLU A 64 1.34 -9.15 10.82
CA GLU A 64 2.14 -10.35 10.59
C GLU A 64 3.24 -10.19 9.51
N ILE A 65 3.31 -9.06 8.80
CA ILE A 65 4.38 -8.76 7.83
C ILE A 65 5.74 -8.93 8.52
N GLY A 66 6.56 -9.88 8.07
CA GLY A 66 7.82 -10.25 8.75
C GLY A 66 8.91 -9.17 8.68
N ILE A 67 8.89 -8.31 7.67
CA ILE A 67 9.83 -7.20 7.52
C ILE A 67 9.33 -6.02 8.35
N GLN A 68 10.02 -5.71 9.44
CA GLN A 68 9.60 -4.67 10.39
C GLN A 68 9.43 -3.30 9.74
N GLU A 69 10.32 -2.92 8.82
CA GLU A 69 10.23 -1.67 8.07
C GLU A 69 8.93 -1.61 7.27
N THR A 70 8.66 -2.65 6.47
CA THR A 70 7.46 -2.76 5.63
C THR A 70 6.18 -2.78 6.45
N ARG A 71 6.17 -3.51 7.58
CA ARG A 71 5.06 -3.52 8.51
C ARG A 71 4.72 -2.10 8.99
N GLY A 72 5.74 -1.40 9.49
CA GLY A 72 5.58 -0.01 9.94
C GLY A 72 5.18 0.93 8.79
N TYR A 73 5.71 0.72 7.59
CA TYR A 73 5.33 1.50 6.40
C TYR A 73 3.84 1.33 6.07
N VAL A 74 3.37 0.09 5.94
CA VAL A 74 1.97 -0.23 5.60
C VAL A 74 1.02 0.38 6.63
N GLN A 75 1.28 0.17 7.93
CA GLN A 75 0.47 0.71 9.02
C GLN A 75 0.44 2.25 9.00
N ARG A 76 1.60 2.92 8.83
CA ARG A 76 1.67 4.39 8.77
C ARG A 76 0.91 4.95 7.59
N VAL A 77 1.05 4.35 6.40
CA VAL A 77 0.39 4.84 5.19
C VAL A 77 -1.12 4.61 5.25
N LEU A 78 -1.59 3.44 5.69
CA LEU A 78 -3.02 3.17 5.86
C LEU A 78 -3.68 4.13 6.86
N LYS A 79 -3.03 4.38 8.00
CA LYS A 79 -3.50 5.38 8.98
C LYS A 79 -3.60 6.77 8.36
N THR A 80 -2.53 7.21 7.69
CA THR A 80 -2.44 8.54 7.08
C THR A 80 -3.45 8.70 5.94
N PHE A 81 -3.68 7.65 5.15
CA PHE A 81 -4.71 7.60 4.12
C PHE A 81 -6.12 7.79 4.71
N GLY A 82 -6.45 7.07 5.78
CA GLY A 82 -7.72 7.25 6.49
C GLY A 82 -7.93 8.68 6.99
N ILE A 83 -6.89 9.29 7.57
CA ILE A 83 -6.91 10.69 8.03
C ILE A 83 -7.17 11.64 6.85
N TYR A 84 -6.43 11.51 5.75
CA TYR A 84 -6.60 12.39 4.59
C TYR A 84 -7.97 12.22 3.92
N ARG A 85 -8.51 11.01 3.88
CA ARG A 85 -9.88 10.78 3.40
C ARG A 85 -10.90 11.49 4.28
N TRP A 86 -10.70 11.50 5.59
CA TRP A 86 -11.58 12.24 6.49
C TRP A 86 -11.48 13.74 6.27
N LEU A 87 -10.25 14.29 6.19
CA LEU A 87 -10.02 15.71 5.98
C LEU A 87 -10.58 16.23 4.64
N TYR A 88 -10.43 15.46 3.55
CA TYR A 88 -10.79 15.92 2.21
C TYR A 88 -12.18 15.48 1.75
N ALA A 89 -12.72 14.37 2.26
CA ALA A 89 -14.00 13.82 1.80
C ALA A 89 -15.05 13.73 2.91
N GLY A 90 -14.73 14.11 4.15
CA GLY A 90 -15.62 13.96 5.31
C GLY A 90 -15.96 12.51 5.64
N ALA A 91 -15.30 11.55 4.99
CA ALA A 91 -15.53 10.13 5.23
C ALA A 91 -15.00 9.74 6.61
N PRO A 92 -15.72 8.94 7.42
CA PRO A 92 -15.16 8.44 8.66
C PRO A 92 -13.84 7.71 8.37
N PRO A 93 -12.85 7.75 9.29
CA PRO A 93 -11.55 7.09 9.13
C PRO A 93 -11.72 5.58 9.27
N VAL A 94 -12.44 4.97 8.33
CA VAL A 94 -12.53 3.53 8.19
C VAL A 94 -11.35 3.13 7.32
N LEU A 95 -10.50 2.24 7.85
CA LEU A 95 -9.54 1.54 7.02
C LEU A 95 -10.33 0.86 5.91
N ALA A 96 -10.21 1.37 4.69
CA ALA A 96 -10.84 0.80 3.52
C ALA A 96 -10.11 -0.49 3.18
N ALA A 97 -10.38 -1.52 3.96
CA ALA A 97 -9.94 -2.85 3.69
C ALA A 97 -11.12 -3.63 3.14
N ALA A 98 -10.91 -4.26 1.98
CA ALA A 98 -11.60 -5.50 1.74
C ALA A 98 -11.33 -6.40 2.95
N PRO A 99 -12.37 -6.95 3.61
CA PRO A 99 -12.22 -7.52 4.94
C PRO A 99 -11.24 -8.69 4.94
N VAL A 100 -11.16 -9.42 3.82
CA VAL A 100 -10.43 -10.68 3.70
C VAL A 100 -9.47 -10.62 2.50
N LEU A 101 -8.24 -11.09 2.69
CA LEU A 101 -7.23 -11.20 1.63
C LEU A 101 -7.60 -12.25 0.55
N PRO A 102 -7.19 -12.02 -0.72
CA PRO A 102 -7.54 -12.87 -1.85
C PRO A 102 -6.83 -14.24 -1.82
#